data_AF-A0A1B2D297-F1
#
_entry.id   AF-A0A1B2D297-F1
#
_cell.length_a   1.000
_cell.length_b   1.000
_cell.length_c   1.000
_cell.angle_alpha   90.00
_cell.angle_beta   90.00
_cell.angle_gamma   90.00
#
_symmetry.space_group_name_H-M   'P 1'
#
loop_
_entity.id
_entity.type
_entity.pdbx_description
1 polymer ?
#
loop_
_entity_poly.entity_id
_entity_poly.type
_entity_poly.pdbx_seq_one_letter_code
_entity_poly.pdbx_strand_id
1 'polypeptide(L)'
;MVSRIVTVVLLSLLAITHAQLWLGAGSMDRVAELRAQINELHATNAQARKENERLSSEVADLRDGQDSIQEKARSELGMVRPNEIYVQIMRR
;
A
#
# COMPACT_ATOMS: atom_id res chain seq x y z
N MET A 1 -54.11 -19.18 30.31
CA MET A 1 -53.56 -19.61 29.01
C MET A 1 -52.75 -18.52 28.31
N VAL A 2 -53.25 -17.28 28.20
CA VAL A 2 -52.57 -16.16 27.50
C VAL A 2 -51.13 -15.92 28.00
N SER A 3 -50.89 -15.94 29.32
CA SER A 3 -49.55 -15.76 29.89
C SER A 3 -48.52 -16.80 29.39
N ARG A 4 -48.90 -18.07 29.22
CA ARG A 4 -47.99 -19.11 28.71
C ARG A 4 -47.61 -18.88 27.25
N ILE A 5 -48.54 -18.41 26.43
CA ILE A 5 -48.29 -18.10 25.01
C ILE A 5 -47.31 -16.93 24.91
N VAL A 6 -47.52 -15.88 25.71
CA VAL A 6 -46.61 -14.71 25.75
C VAL A 6 -45.20 -15.12 26.15
N THR A 7 -45.03 -15.98 27.17
CA THR A 7 -43.71 -16.49 27.57
C THR A 7 -43.02 -17.26 26.46
N VAL A 8 -43.75 -18.13 25.75
CA VAL A 8 -43.18 -18.89 24.62
C VAL A 8 -42.74 -17.94 23.51
N VAL A 9 -43.56 -16.96 23.14
CA VAL A 9 -43.21 -15.98 22.10
C VAL A 9 -41.96 -15.19 22.47
N LEU A 10 -41.85 -14.74 23.72
CA LEU A 10 -40.68 -14.02 24.20
C LEU A 10 -39.42 -14.89 24.18
N LEU A 11 -39.52 -16.16 24.58
CA LEU A 11 -38.41 -17.11 24.50
C LEU A 11 -37.98 -17.37 23.06
N SER A 12 -38.94 -17.51 22.13
CA SER A 12 -38.65 -17.66 20.70
C SER A 12 -37.88 -16.45 20.16
N LEU A 13 -38.36 -15.24 20.45
CA LEU A 13 -37.70 -13.98 20.08
C LEU A 13 -36.30 -13.88 20.66
N LEU A 14 -36.13 -14.27 21.92
CA LEU A 14 -34.83 -14.27 22.60
C LEU A 14 -33.87 -15.27 21.96
N ALA A 15 -34.33 -16.48 21.62
CA ALA A 15 -33.53 -17.50 20.98
C ALA A 15 -33.10 -17.08 19.57
N ILE A 16 -34.00 -16.49 18.78
CA ILE A 16 -33.70 -15.98 17.43
C ILE A 16 -32.64 -14.87 17.50
N THR A 17 -32.80 -13.92 18.41
CA THR A 17 -31.84 -12.81 18.55
C THR A 17 -30.47 -13.30 19.03
N HIS A 18 -30.40 -14.25 19.96
CA HIS A 18 -29.14 -14.87 20.38
C HIS A 18 -28.46 -15.64 19.24
N ALA A 19 -29.22 -16.42 18.48
CA ALA A 19 -28.70 -17.15 17.32
C ALA A 19 -28.15 -16.19 16.25
N GLN A 20 -28.86 -15.10 15.95
CA GLN A 20 -28.38 -14.05 15.05
C GLN A 20 -27.13 -13.35 15.58
N LEU A 21 -26.99 -13.17 16.89
CA LEU A 21 -25.80 -12.55 17.46
C LEU A 21 -24.56 -13.44 17.31
N TRP A 22 -24.73 -14.76 17.45
CA TRP A 22 -23.64 -15.74 17.31
C TRP A 22 -23.26 -16.00 15.85
N LEU A 23 -24.25 -16.06 14.95
CA LEU A 23 -24.04 -16.35 13.51
C LEU A 23 -23.85 -15.07 12.65
N GLY A 24 -24.17 -13.90 13.19
CA GLY A 24 -24.20 -12.63 12.47
C GLY A 24 -22.83 -11.98 12.29
N ALA A 25 -22.84 -10.66 12.06
CA ALA A 25 -21.68 -9.87 11.64
C ALA A 25 -20.43 -9.94 12.55
N GLY A 26 -20.54 -10.50 13.76
CA GLY A 26 -19.46 -10.74 14.70
C GLY A 26 -19.04 -12.22 14.85
N SER A 27 -19.47 -13.12 13.95
CA SER A 27 -19.09 -14.52 14.02
C SER A 27 -17.57 -14.68 13.95
N MET A 28 -17.01 -15.51 14.83
CA MET A 28 -15.55 -15.74 14.91
C MET A 28 -14.98 -16.23 13.57
N ASP A 29 -15.77 -16.98 12.80
CA ASP A 29 -15.38 -17.49 11.48
C ASP A 29 -15.16 -16.36 10.47
N ARG A 30 -16.08 -15.38 10.41
CA ARG A 30 -15.93 -14.21 9.53
C ARG A 30 -14.72 -13.37 9.92
N VAL A 31 -14.47 -13.20 11.22
CA VAL A 31 -13.27 -12.49 11.69
C VAL A 31 -11.99 -13.24 11.32
N ALA A 32 -11.98 -14.57 11.41
CA ALA A 32 -10.84 -15.39 11.02
C ALA A 32 -10.57 -15.30 9.51
N GLU A 33 -11.61 -15.34 8.68
CA GLU A 33 -11.50 -15.18 7.22
C GLU A 33 -10.95 -13.80 6.85
N LEU A 34 -11.50 -12.72 7.41
CA LEU A 34 -11.01 -11.37 7.16
C LEU A 34 -9.55 -11.21 7.61
N ARG A 35 -9.16 -11.79 8.75
CA ARG A 35 -7.76 -11.78 9.20
C ARG A 35 -6.84 -12.52 8.24
N ALA A 36 -7.27 -13.64 7.68
CA ALA A 36 -6.50 -14.37 6.67
C ALA A 36 -6.29 -13.53 5.40
N GLN A 37 -7.35 -12.88 4.90
CA GLN A 37 -7.27 -11.97 3.74
C GLN A 37 -6.34 -10.79 3.99
N ILE A 38 -6.39 -10.19 5.18
CA ILE A 38 -5.49 -9.08 5.57
C ILE A 38 -4.02 -9.54 5.54
N ASN A 39 -3.72 -10.74 6.06
CA ASN A 39 -2.36 -11.28 6.07
C ASN A 39 -1.83 -11.51 4.65
N GLU A 40 -2.67 -12.02 3.74
CA GLU A 40 -2.31 -12.21 2.33
C GLU A 40 -2.04 -10.88 1.60
N LEU A 41 -2.90 -9.88 1.84
CA LEU A 41 -2.70 -8.53 1.32
C LEU A 41 -1.41 -7.89 1.83
N HIS A 42 -1.08 -8.09 3.11
CA HIS A 42 0.18 -7.60 3.69
C HIS A 42 1.40 -8.27 3.05
N ALA A 43 1.36 -9.59 2.84
CA ALA A 43 2.45 -10.31 2.18
C ALA A 43 2.67 -9.80 0.75
N THR A 44 1.58 -9.61 0.00
CA THR A 44 1.64 -9.09 -1.38
C THR A 44 2.16 -7.65 -1.41
N ASN A 45 1.72 -6.79 -0.49
CA ASN A 45 2.19 -5.41 -0.39
C ASN A 45 3.68 -5.33 -0.02
N ALA A 46 4.14 -6.21 0.88
CA ALA A 46 5.55 -6.27 1.26
C ALA A 46 6.45 -6.64 0.05
N GLN A 47 6.02 -7.59 -0.77
CA GLN A 47 6.74 -7.95 -2.00
C GLN A 47 6.76 -6.78 -2.99
N ALA A 48 5.61 -6.13 -3.24
CA ALA A 48 5.53 -4.98 -4.13
C ALA A 48 6.38 -3.80 -3.66
N ARG A 49 6.44 -3.55 -2.33
CA ARG A 49 7.32 -2.52 -1.74
C ARG A 49 8.79 -2.79 -2.02
N LYS A 50 9.23 -4.03 -1.84
CA LYS A 50 10.62 -4.43 -2.10
C LYS A 50 11.00 -4.23 -3.57
N GLU A 51 10.10 -4.55 -4.49
CA GLU A 51 10.32 -4.31 -5.92
C GLU A 51 10.37 -2.83 -6.25
N ASN A 52 9.50 -2.02 -5.64
CA ASN A 52 9.48 -0.58 -5.81
C ASN A 52 10.78 0.06 -5.29
N GLU A 53 11.28 -0.37 -4.13
CA GLU A 53 12.58 0.07 -3.59
C GLU A 53 13.72 -0.25 -4.55
N ARG A 54 13.75 -1.47 -5.11
CA ARG A 54 14.76 -1.85 -6.13
C ARG A 54 14.68 -0.96 -7.36
N LEU A 55 13.49 -0.78 -7.92
CA LEU A 55 13.29 0.05 -9.12
C LEU A 55 13.62 1.52 -8.84
N SER A 56 13.29 2.02 -7.66
CA SER A 56 13.64 3.38 -7.25
C SER A 56 15.15 3.57 -7.16
N SER A 57 15.89 2.56 -6.66
CA SER A 57 17.35 2.59 -6.65
C SER A 57 17.90 2.58 -8.07
N GLU A 58 17.38 1.72 -8.95
CA GLU A 58 17.81 1.68 -10.36
C GLU A 58 17.55 3.00 -11.09
N VAL A 59 16.42 3.64 -10.83
CA VAL A 59 16.13 4.98 -11.36
C VAL A 59 17.10 6.02 -10.81
N ALA A 60 17.44 5.96 -9.52
CA ALA A 60 18.43 6.85 -8.93
C ALA A 60 19.82 6.68 -9.58
N ASP A 61 20.28 5.43 -9.72
CA ASP A 61 21.57 5.11 -10.35
C ASP A 61 21.61 5.56 -11.82
N LEU A 62 20.51 5.40 -12.56
CA LEU A 62 20.40 5.87 -13.94
C LEU A 62 20.43 7.41 -14.03
N ARG A 63 19.85 8.12 -13.06
CA ARG A 63 19.88 9.59 -13.01
C ARG A 63 21.28 10.09 -12.69
N ASP A 64 21.93 9.53 -11.67
CA ASP A 64 23.31 9.89 -11.31
C ASP A 64 24.28 9.57 -12.46
N GLY A 65 24.06 8.46 -13.17
CA GLY A 65 24.82 8.11 -14.37
C GLY A 65 24.60 9.09 -15.54
N GLN A 66 23.37 9.58 -15.74
CA GLN A 66 23.07 10.60 -16.75
C GLN A 66 23.67 11.97 -16.41
N ASP A 67 23.61 12.36 -15.14
CA ASP A 67 24.19 13.62 -14.67
C ASP A 67 25.72 13.60 -14.84
N SER A 68 26.35 12.46 -14.53
CA SER A 68 27.79 12.23 -14.77
C SER A 68 28.16 12.31 -16.26
N ILE A 69 27.31 11.83 -17.17
CA ILE A 69 27.51 11.92 -18.62
C ILE A 69 27.34 13.38 -19.10
N GLN A 70 26.35 14.12 -18.57
CA GLN A 70 26.17 15.53 -18.92
C GLN A 70 27.36 16.39 -18.49
N GLU A 71 27.92 16.13 -17.31
CA GLU A 71 29.08 16.87 -16.81
C GLU A 71 30.32 16.61 -17.69
N LYS A 72 30.54 15.36 -18.12
CA LYS A 72 31.62 14.99 -19.05
C LYS A 72 31.43 15.57 -20.46
N ALA A 73 30.21 15.58 -20.98
CA ALA A 73 29.90 16.19 -22.28
C ALA A 73 30.09 17.71 -22.27
N ARG A 74 29.77 18.37 -21.15
CA ARG A 74 30.00 19.81 -20.97
C ARG A 74 31.49 20.13 -20.77
N SER A 75 32.23 19.31 -20.03
CA SER A 75 33.64 19.55 -19.74
C SER A 75 34.60 19.18 -20.88
N GLU A 76 34.33 18.10 -21.62
CA GLU A 76 35.26 17.58 -22.65
C GLU A 76 34.85 17.91 -24.09
N LEU A 77 33.53 18.00 -24.38
CA LEU A 77 33.03 18.21 -25.75
C LEU A 77 32.49 19.63 -25.99
N GLY A 78 32.38 20.46 -24.95
CA GLY A 78 31.84 21.82 -25.06
C GLY A 78 30.38 21.86 -25.53
N MET A 79 29.64 20.75 -25.40
CA MET A 79 28.26 20.65 -25.85
C MET A 79 27.32 21.39 -24.89
N VAL A 80 26.79 22.52 -25.35
CA VAL A 80 25.73 23.31 -24.70
C VAL A 80 24.40 23.10 -25.41
N ARG A 81 23.30 23.11 -24.67
CA ARG A 81 21.95 23.08 -25.26
C ARG A 81 21.72 24.33 -26.12
N PRO A 82 20.87 24.28 -27.17
CA PRO A 82 20.47 25.47 -27.90
C PRO A 82 19.90 26.51 -26.91
N ASN A 83 20.48 27.72 -26.88
CA ASN A 83 20.20 28.82 -25.94
C ASN A 83 20.76 28.72 -24.50
N GLU A 84 21.84 28.00 -24.23
CA GLU A 84 22.50 28.02 -22.90
C GLU A 84 23.86 28.76 -22.92
N ILE A 85 24.10 29.68 -21.96
CA ILE A 85 25.38 30.39 -21.79
C ILE A 85 26.15 29.73 -20.64
N TYR A 86 27.26 29.06 -20.96
CA TYR A 86 28.15 28.42 -19.99
C TYR A 86 29.25 29.39 -19.53
N VAL A 87 29.31 29.70 -18.23
CA VAL A 87 30.28 30.62 -17.62
C VAL A 87 31.19 29.85 -16.66
N GLN A 88 32.46 29.66 -17.02
CA GLN A 88 33.49 29.13 -16.11
C GLN A 88 34.14 30.27 -15.33
N ILE A 89 33.91 30.31 -14.03
CA ILE A 89 34.51 31.32 -13.14
C ILE A 89 35.81 30.73 -12.58
N MET A 90 36.95 31.09 -13.17
CA MET A 90 38.26 30.76 -12.63
C MET A 90 38.65 31.85 -11.63
N ARG A 91 38.59 31.53 -10.34
CA ARG A 91 39.01 32.44 -9.26
C ARG A 91 40.54 32.32 -9.14
N ARG A 92 41.26 33.42 -9.38
CA ARG A 92 42.72 33.51 -9.13
C ARG A 92 43.04 33.32 -7.66
#